data_AF-A0A380H0K2-F1
#
_entry.id   AF-A0A380H0K2-F1
#
_cell.length_a   1.000
_cell.length_b   1.000
_cell.length_c   1.000
_cell.angle_alpha   90.00
_cell.angle_beta   90.00
_cell.angle_gamma   90.00
#
_symmetry.space_group_name_H-M   'P 1'
#
loop_
_entity.id
_entity.type
_entity.pdbx_description
1 polymer ?
#
loop_
_entity_poly.entity_id
_entity_poly.type
_entity_poly.pdbx_seq_one_letter_code
_entity_poly.pdbx_strand_id
1 'polypeptide(L)' 'MKIAIVGAGISGLTAAALLEEQGHKIKVFEKNTTVSELSAGIGIGDNVSKN' A
#
# COMPACT_ATOMS: atom_id res chain seq x y z
N MET A 1 -10.04 4.94 -13.46
CA MET A 1 -10.85 3.68 -13.31
C MET A 1 -11.25 3.52 -11.84
N LYS A 2 -12.19 2.61 -11.51
CA LYS A 2 -12.50 2.25 -10.11
C LYS A 2 -11.74 0.97 -9.77
N ILE A 3 -10.97 0.97 -8.69
CA ILE A 3 -10.07 -0.13 -8.31
C ILE A 3 -10.30 -0.48 -6.84
N ALA A 4 -10.48 -1.77 -6.57
CA ALA A 4 -10.52 -2.31 -5.22
C ALA A 4 -9.19 -2.99 -4.90
N ILE A 5 -8.62 -2.71 -3.74
CA ILE A 5 -7.41 -3.34 -3.21
C ILE A 5 -7.79 -4.11 -1.95
N VAL A 6 -7.44 -5.40 -1.88
CA VAL A 6 -7.71 -6.26 -0.73
C VAL A 6 -6.39 -6.55 -0.01
N GLY A 7 -6.25 -6.04 1.21
CA GLY A 7 -5.05 -6.04 2.04
C GLY A 7 -4.42 -4.65 2.14
N ALA A 8 -4.31 -4.11 3.35
CA ALA A 8 -3.64 -2.83 3.66
C ALA A 8 -2.23 -3.04 4.25
N GLY A 9 -1.52 -4.05 3.78
CA GLY A 9 -0.09 -4.19 4.03
C GLY A 9 0.72 -3.20 3.20
N ILE A 10 2.05 -3.20 3.39
CA ILE A 10 2.99 -2.27 2.72
C ILE A 10 2.74 -2.21 1.21
N SER A 11 2.74 -3.36 0.53
CA SER A 11 2.53 -3.41 -0.92
C SER A 11 1.13 -2.93 -1.36
N GLY A 12 0.09 -3.24 -0.58
CA GLY A 12 -1.28 -2.82 -0.88
C GLY A 12 -1.45 -1.31 -0.79
N LEU A 13 -0.88 -0.69 0.25
CA LEU A 13 -0.89 0.76 0.41
C LEU A 13 0.02 1.46 -0.61
N THR A 14 1.19 0.89 -0.93
CA THR A 14 2.06 1.42 -2.00
C THR A 14 1.34 1.41 -3.35
N ALA A 15 0.66 0.31 -3.69
CA ALA A 15 -0.13 0.23 -4.90
C ALA A 15 -1.31 1.23 -4.89
N ALA A 16 -2.00 1.37 -3.75
CA ALA A 16 -3.07 2.34 -3.59
C ALA A 16 -2.61 3.78 -3.86
N ALA A 17 -1.49 4.19 -3.25
CA ALA A 17 -0.92 5.52 -3.42
C ALA A 17 -0.52 5.79 -4.87
N LEU A 18 0.17 4.86 -5.54
CA LEU A 18 0.58 5.04 -6.94
C LEU A 18 -0.62 5.12 -7.90
N LEU A 19 -1.63 4.27 -7.69
CA LEU A 19 -2.83 4.28 -8.54
C LEU A 19 -3.69 5.52 -8.28
N GLU A 20 -3.70 6.04 -7.06
CA GLU A 20 -4.34 7.32 -6.72
C GLU A 20 -3.60 8.51 -7.37
N GLU A 21 -2.25 8.54 -7.33
CA GLU A 21 -1.42 9.53 -8.04
C GLU A 21 -1.73 9.54 -9.55
N GLN A 22 -2.07 8.38 -10.13
CA GLN A 22 -2.47 8.23 -11.54
C GLN A 22 -3.95 8.62 -11.81
N GLY A 23 -4.67 9.16 -10.82
CA GLY A 23 -6.03 9.66 -10.97
C GLY A 23 -7.11 8.58 -10.96
N HIS A 24 -6.82 7.39 -10.42
CA HIS A 24 -7.82 6.34 -10.26
C HIS A 24 -8.57 6.46 -8.94
N LYS A 25 -9.84 6.03 -8.93
CA LYS A 25 -10.67 5.99 -7.71
C LYS A 25 -10.42 4.66 -7.00
N ILE A 26 -9.75 4.71 -5.86
CA ILE A 26 -9.30 3.53 -5.12
C ILE A 26 -10.19 3.29 -3.90
N LYS A 27 -10.41 2.02 -3.56
CA LYS A 27 -10.94 1.60 -2.25
C LYS A 27 -10.12 0.44 -1.72
N VAL A 28 -9.54 0.61 -0.53
CA VAL A 28 -8.76 -0.42 0.16
C VAL A 28 -9.63 -1.12 1.20
N PHE A 29 -9.50 -2.43 1.31
CA PHE A 29 -10.17 -3.27 2.30
C PHE A 29 -9.12 -4.02 3.12
N GLU A 30 -9.21 -3.97 4.43
CA GLU A 30 -8.35 -4.70 5.36
C GLU A 30 -9.22 -5.44 6.37
N LYS A 31 -8.84 -6.67 6.71
CA LYS A 31 -9.58 -7.47 7.69
C LYS A 31 -9.39 -6.93 9.11
N ASN A 32 -8.22 -6.36 9.40
CA ASN A 32 -7.88 -5.81 10.70
C ASN A 32 -8.40 -4.37 10.82
N THR A 33 -9.02 -4.05 11.95
CA THR A 33 -9.50 -2.69 12.24
C THR A 33 -8.38 -1.75 12.71
N THR A 34 -7.22 -2.31 13.04
CA THR A 34 -6.04 -1.60 13.50
C THR A 34 -4.84 -1.93 12.63
N VAL A 35 -4.02 -0.93 12.32
CA VAL A 35 -2.73 -1.13 11.69
C VAL A 35 -1.77 -1.67 12.74
N SER A 36 -1.20 -2.84 12.48
CA SER A 36 -0.14 -3.42 13.29
C SER A 36 0.96 -3.88 12.36
N GLU A 37 2.16 -3.34 12.54
CA GLU A 37 3.35 -3.88 11.92
C GLU A 37 3.94 -4.94 12.84
N LEU A 38 4.23 -6.13 12.31
CA LEU A 38 5.03 -7.08 13.06
C LEU A 38 6.45 -6.52 13.09
N SER A 39 6.91 -6.05 14.25
CA SER A 39 8.25 -5.48 14.41
C SER A 39 9.34 -6.51 14.07
N ALA A 40 9.78 -6.45 12.82
CA ALA A 40 11.02 -7.00 12.30
C ALA A 40 11.56 -5.96 11.33
N GLY A 41 12.87 -5.68 11.36
CA GLY A 41 13.47 -4.74 10.42
C GLY A 41 13.24 -5.18 8.98
N ILE A 42 12.81 -4.24 8.11
CA ILE A 42 12.63 -4.47 6.67
C ILE A 42 13.71 -3.69 5.93
N GLY A 43 14.51 -4.37 5.11
CA GLY A 43 15.48 -3.74 4.23
C GLY A 43 14.80 -3.13 3.01
N ILE A 44 15.08 -1.86 2.73
CA ILE A 44 14.62 -1.13 1.53
C ILE A 44 15.85 -0.77 0.70
N GLY A 45 15.91 -1.26 -0.53
CA GLY A 45 16.97 -0.93 -1.48
C GLY A 45 16.60 0.23 -2.40
N ASP A 46 17.58 0.71 -3.16
CA ASP A 46 17.44 1.88 -4.05
C ASP A 46 16.37 1.71 -5.14
N ASN A 47 16.01 0.47 -5.49
CA ASN A 47 14.97 0.17 -6.45
C ASN A 47 13.54 0.41 -5.93
N VAL A 48 13.36 0.67 -4.63
CA VAL A 48 12.07 0.91 -3.98
C VAL A 48 11.86 2.39 -3.62
N SER A 49 12.94 3.12 -3.33
CA SER A 49 12.89 4.52 -2.95
C SER A 49 12.68 5.43 -4.16
N LYS A 50 11.85 6.47 -4.02
CA LYS A 50 11.83 7.59 -4.98
C LYS A 50 13.08 8.46 -4.72
N ASN A 51 13.84 8.77 -5.77
CA ASN A 51 14.92 9.77 -5.72
C ASN A 51 14.37 11.18 -5.56
#